data_AF-J3HZM0-F1
#
_entry.id   AF-J3HZM0-F1
#
_cell.length_a   1.000
_cell.length_b   1.000
_cell.length_c   1.000
_cell.angle_alpha   90.00
_cell.angle_beta   90.00
_cell.angle_gamma   90.00
#
_symmetry.space_group_name_H-M   'P 1'
#
loop_
_entity.id
_entity.type
_entity.pdbx_description
1 polymer ?
#
loop_
_entity_poly.entity_id
_entity_poly.type
_entity_poly.pdbx_seq_one_letter_code
_entity_poly.pdbx_strand_id
1 'polypeptide(L)'
;MPTVSISNSITEGRSAPHPGMTMAKEYKAGPIRRKPTHPGAIVKRDVEALGLSVNQVALAIGVTRAALGNVVSEKSAVSPDMALRLAAYFRTEANLLLDMQRDYDVWTAREKIKGELDKIEPVEWDRDEVKG
;
A
#
# COMPACT_ATOMS: atom_id res chain seq x y z
N MET A 1 33.56 28.91 17.42
CA MET A 1 33.00 27.64 16.90
C MET A 1 31.70 27.38 17.64
N PRO A 2 30.54 27.23 16.97
CA PRO A 2 29.27 27.06 17.66
C PRO A 2 29.09 25.61 18.14
N THR A 3 28.55 25.50 19.35
CA THR A 3 28.15 24.30 20.08
C THR A 3 26.89 23.69 19.45
N VAL A 4 26.85 22.37 19.24
CA VAL A 4 25.64 21.65 18.84
C VAL A 4 24.91 21.21 20.11
N SER A 5 23.81 21.90 20.43
CA SER A 5 22.85 21.44 21.44
C SER A 5 21.93 20.39 20.82
N ILE A 6 22.03 19.16 21.32
CA ILE A 6 21.02 18.12 21.12
C ILE A 6 19.97 18.32 22.22
N SER A 7 18.72 18.58 21.84
CA SER A 7 17.57 18.42 22.73
C SER A 7 16.60 17.43 22.12
N ASN A 8 16.47 16.30 22.80
CA ASN A 8 15.44 15.31 22.59
C ASN A 8 14.18 15.76 23.35
N SER A 9 13.03 15.79 22.69
CA SER A 9 11.73 15.82 23.36
C SER A 9 10.78 14.87 22.62
N ILE A 10 10.75 13.63 23.10
CA ILE A 10 9.64 12.70 22.92
C ILE A 10 8.62 13.03 24.01
N THR A 11 7.37 13.23 23.59
CA THR A 11 6.07 13.25 24.30
C THR A 11 5.30 14.45 23.76
N GLU A 12 4.07 14.42 23.30
CA GLU A 12 2.99 13.44 23.30
C GLU A 12 1.87 14.11 22.48
N GLY A 13 0.88 13.33 22.08
CA GLY A 13 -0.42 13.90 21.79
C GLY A 13 -0.65 14.14 20.31
N ARG A 14 -1.60 13.37 19.78
CA ARG A 14 -2.46 13.80 18.68
C ARG A 14 -2.92 15.25 18.96
N SER A 15 -2.25 16.23 18.37
CA SER A 15 -2.81 17.58 18.34
C SER A 15 -4.08 17.51 17.51
N ALA A 16 -5.22 17.74 18.15
CA ALA A 16 -6.45 17.99 17.41
C ALA A 16 -6.20 19.12 16.38
N PRO A 17 -6.78 19.02 15.18
CA PRO A 17 -6.61 20.07 14.18
C PRO A 17 -7.19 21.39 14.71
N HIS A 18 -6.44 22.48 14.52
CA HIS A 18 -6.83 23.82 14.95
C HIS A 18 -8.04 24.34 14.15
N PRO A 19 -8.98 25.05 14.79
CA PRO A 19 -10.12 25.64 14.11
C PRO A 19 -9.65 26.86 13.33
N GLY A 20 -9.49 26.70 12.01
CA GLY A 20 -9.02 27.76 11.11
C GLY A 20 -8.19 27.26 9.93
N MET A 21 -7.77 25.99 9.92
CA MET A 21 -7.12 25.35 8.78
C MET A 21 -8.17 24.63 7.92
N THR A 22 -8.68 25.33 6.92
CA THR A 22 -9.53 24.75 5.87
C THR A 22 -8.81 23.58 5.18
N MET A 23 -9.58 22.50 4.94
CA MET A 23 -9.21 21.21 4.36
C MET A 23 -8.69 21.30 2.91
N ALA A 24 -7.59 22.01 2.69
CA ALA A 24 -7.00 22.21 1.37
C ALA A 24 -5.60 21.58 1.30
N LYS A 25 -5.61 20.24 1.23
CA LYS A 25 -4.62 19.31 0.67
C LYS A 25 -4.49 18.09 1.56
N GLU A 26 -5.35 17.11 1.31
CA GLU A 26 -4.86 15.73 1.35
C GLU A 26 -3.58 15.72 0.51
N TYR A 27 -2.44 15.32 1.07
CA TYR A 27 -1.29 14.94 0.26
C TYR A 27 -1.64 13.63 -0.47
N LYS A 28 -2.55 13.69 -1.45
CA LYS A 28 -2.62 12.68 -2.50
C LYS A 28 -1.43 12.97 -3.39
N ALA A 29 -0.38 12.16 -3.26
CA ALA A 29 0.58 12.03 -4.36
C ALA A 29 -0.26 11.93 -5.65
N GLY A 30 -0.03 12.83 -6.60
CA GLY A 30 -0.84 12.91 -7.82
C GLY A 30 -0.93 11.56 -8.54
N PRO A 31 -1.80 11.43 -9.57
CA PRO A 31 -2.07 10.14 -10.22
C PRO A 31 -0.76 9.42 -10.53
N ILE A 32 -0.64 8.17 -10.06
CA ILE A 32 0.58 7.37 -10.17
C ILE A 32 1.01 7.33 -11.64
N ARG A 33 2.05 8.12 -11.98
CA ARG A 33 2.47 8.34 -13.38
C ARG A 33 3.30 7.19 -13.94
N ARG A 34 3.81 6.32 -13.08
CA ARG A 34 4.67 5.17 -13.42
C ARG A 34 4.02 3.92 -12.86
N LYS A 35 4.17 2.78 -13.57
CA LYS A 35 3.66 1.49 -13.11
C LYS A 35 4.13 1.20 -11.66
N PRO A 36 3.21 1.01 -10.69
CA PRO A 36 3.56 0.59 -9.34
C PRO A 36 4.26 -0.76 -9.35
N THR A 37 5.11 -0.98 -8.35
CA THR A 37 5.73 -2.29 -8.13
C THR A 37 4.69 -3.26 -7.58
N HIS A 38 4.60 -4.45 -8.17
CA HIS A 38 3.76 -5.50 -7.64
C HIS A 38 4.30 -5.96 -6.27
N PRO A 39 3.47 -6.12 -5.22
CA PRO A 39 3.94 -6.50 -3.89
C PRO A 39 4.69 -7.83 -3.86
N GLY A 40 4.35 -8.76 -4.75
CA GLY A 40 5.09 -10.00 -4.96
C GLY A 40 6.59 -9.83 -5.23
N ALA A 41 7.01 -8.74 -5.88
CA ALA A 41 8.42 -8.44 -6.10
C ALA A 41 9.16 -8.10 -4.79
N ILE A 42 8.48 -7.41 -3.87
CA ILE A 42 9.03 -7.11 -2.54
C ILE A 42 9.14 -8.38 -1.71
N VAL A 43 8.10 -9.21 -1.70
CA VAL A 43 8.13 -10.50 -1.01
C VAL A 43 9.26 -11.37 -1.55
N LYS A 44 9.45 -11.42 -2.87
CA LYS A 44 10.56 -12.15 -3.49
C LYS A 44 11.93 -11.65 -2.99
N ARG A 45 12.10 -10.33 -2.98
CA ARG A 45 13.34 -9.69 -2.50
C ARG A 45 13.64 -10.04 -1.05
N ASP A 46 12.63 -9.99 -0.17
CA ASP A 46 12.80 -10.31 1.24
C ASP A 46 13.16 -11.79 1.46
N VAL A 47 12.51 -12.69 0.72
CA VAL A 47 12.83 -14.13 0.69
C VAL A 47 14.30 -14.35 0.29
N GLU A 48 14.75 -13.73 -0.79
CA GLU A 48 16.12 -13.85 -1.30
C GLU A 48 17.14 -13.22 -0.34
N ALA A 49 16.86 -12.05 0.21
CA ALA A 49 17.74 -11.34 1.13
C ALA A 49 17.98 -12.11 2.43
N LEU A 50 17.00 -12.89 2.87
CA LEU A 50 17.10 -13.76 4.06
C LEU A 50 17.65 -15.16 3.74
N GLY A 51 18.03 -15.44 2.49
CA GLY A 51 18.53 -16.75 2.07
C GLY A 51 17.49 -17.86 2.17
N LEU A 52 16.21 -17.51 2.15
CA LEU A 52 15.10 -18.44 2.25
C LEU A 52 14.67 -18.92 0.85
N SER A 53 14.20 -20.16 0.78
CA SER A 53 13.49 -20.65 -0.40
C SER A 53 11.99 -20.36 -0.29
N VAL A 54 11.33 -20.18 -1.45
CA VAL A 54 9.86 -20.06 -1.53
C VAL A 54 9.16 -21.24 -0.84
N ASN A 55 9.75 -22.44 -0.91
CA ASN A 55 9.17 -23.62 -0.26
C ASN A 55 9.22 -23.52 1.27
N GLN A 56 10.34 -23.07 1.84
CA GLN A 56 10.47 -22.88 3.29
C GLN A 56 9.45 -21.86 3.81
N VAL A 57 9.30 -20.73 3.10
CA VAL A 57 8.34 -19.69 3.51
C VAL A 57 6.91 -20.18 3.36
N ALA A 58 6.57 -20.84 2.25
CA ALA A 58 5.21 -21.37 2.05
C ALA A 58 4.79 -22.34 3.16
N LEU A 59 5.70 -23.26 3.55
CA LEU A 59 5.47 -24.17 4.67
C LEU A 59 5.32 -23.41 6.00
N ALA A 60 6.18 -22.44 6.27
CA ALA A 60 6.15 -21.68 7.53
C ALA A 60 4.86 -20.87 7.70
N ILE A 61 4.30 -20.35 6.61
CA ILE A 61 3.08 -19.54 6.65
C ILE A 61 1.79 -20.34 6.38
N GLY A 62 1.91 -21.66 6.20
CA GLY A 62 0.78 -22.58 6.04
C GLY A 62 0.03 -22.44 4.71
N VAL A 63 0.74 -22.18 3.61
CA VAL A 63 0.17 -22.12 2.25
C VAL A 63 0.86 -23.09 1.31
N THR A 64 0.26 -23.35 0.15
CA THR A 64 0.92 -24.18 -0.87
C THR A 64 2.10 -23.42 -1.49
N ARG A 65 3.16 -24.15 -1.86
CA ARG A 65 4.30 -23.57 -2.62
C ARG A 65 3.84 -22.89 -3.91
N ALA A 66 2.82 -23.43 -4.58
CA ALA A 66 2.25 -22.85 -5.78
C ALA A 66 1.60 -21.48 -5.52
N ALA A 67 0.84 -21.35 -4.42
CA ALA A 67 0.20 -20.08 -4.05
C ALA A 67 1.25 -18.98 -3.81
N LEU A 68 2.24 -19.23 -2.95
CA LEU A 68 3.31 -18.25 -2.71
C LEU A 68 4.16 -18.03 -3.98
N GLY A 69 4.43 -19.09 -4.73
CA GLY A 69 5.16 -19.04 -6.00
C GLY A 69 4.52 -18.11 -7.04
N ASN A 70 3.20 -18.14 -7.17
CA ASN A 70 2.47 -17.25 -8.06
C ASN A 70 2.52 -15.79 -7.60
N VAL A 71 2.46 -15.56 -6.28
CA VAL A 71 2.62 -14.20 -5.71
C VAL A 71 4.02 -13.66 -6.00
N VAL A 72 5.09 -14.39 -5.66
CA VAL A 72 6.48 -13.91 -5.84
C VAL A 72 6.92 -13.80 -7.30
N SER A 73 6.17 -14.43 -8.22
CA SER A 73 6.35 -14.28 -9.67
C SER A 73 5.42 -13.24 -10.30
N GLU A 74 4.71 -12.46 -9.48
CA GLU A 74 3.79 -11.40 -9.92
C GLU A 74 2.62 -11.90 -10.81
N LYS A 75 2.32 -13.20 -10.74
CA LYS A 75 1.22 -13.84 -11.49
C LYS A 75 -0.10 -13.85 -10.73
N SER A 76 -0.06 -13.59 -9.43
CA SER A 76 -1.25 -13.52 -8.58
C SER A 76 -1.12 -12.38 -7.58
N ALA A 77 -2.24 -11.72 -7.32
CA ALA A 77 -2.34 -10.68 -6.31
C ALA A 77 -2.05 -11.22 -4.91
N VAL A 78 -1.56 -10.34 -4.03
CA VAL A 78 -1.50 -10.60 -2.59
C VAL A 78 -2.91 -10.41 -2.01
N SER A 79 -3.53 -11.50 -1.55
CA SER A 79 -4.80 -11.44 -0.83
C SER A 79 -4.60 -10.95 0.62
N PRO A 80 -5.66 -10.47 1.30
CA PRO A 80 -5.58 -10.13 2.73
C PRO A 80 -5.07 -11.27 3.63
N ASP A 81 -5.52 -12.51 3.40
CA ASP A 81 -5.04 -13.68 4.14
C ASP A 81 -3.54 -13.93 3.90
N MET A 82 -3.08 -13.85 2.65
CA MET A 82 -1.65 -13.96 2.32
C MET A 82 -0.83 -12.83 2.96
N ALA A 83 -1.33 -11.59 2.94
CA ALA A 83 -0.65 -10.45 3.55
C ALA A 83 -0.50 -10.63 5.07
N LEU A 84 -1.54 -11.06 5.78
CA LEU A 84 -1.49 -11.33 7.22
C LEU A 84 -0.50 -12.44 7.56
N ARG A 85 -0.48 -13.51 6.77
CA ARG A 85 0.46 -14.63 6.91
C ARG A 85 1.91 -14.20 6.73
N LEU A 86 2.20 -13.43 5.68
CA LEU A 86 3.54 -12.90 5.41
C LEU A 86 3.97 -11.89 6.48
N ALA A 87 3.06 -11.01 6.90
CA ALA A 87 3.29 -10.03 7.96
C ALA A 87 3.66 -10.71 9.29
N ALA A 88 2.93 -11.77 9.67
CA ALA A 88 3.22 -12.56 10.86
C ALA A 88 4.61 -13.23 10.79
N TYR A 89 5.00 -13.73 9.62
CA TYR A 89 6.28 -14.42 9.43
C TYR A 89 7.48 -13.47 9.39
N PHE A 90 7.38 -12.37 8.64
CA PHE A 90 8.46 -11.40 8.47
C PHE A 90 8.45 -10.29 9.53
N ARG A 91 7.48 -10.31 10.46
CA ARG A 91 7.29 -9.29 11.50
C ARG A 91 7.12 -7.89 10.91
N THR A 92 6.23 -7.78 9.92
CA THR A 92 5.89 -6.53 9.24
C THR A 92 4.40 -6.23 9.37
N GLU A 93 3.95 -5.12 8.79
CA GLU A 93 2.53 -4.76 8.74
C GLU A 93 1.87 -5.28 7.47
N ALA A 94 0.73 -5.98 7.59
CA ALA A 94 0.01 -6.51 6.43
C ALA A 94 -0.45 -5.41 5.45
N ASN A 95 -0.79 -4.24 5.99
CA ASN A 95 -1.21 -3.08 5.20
C ASN A 95 -0.13 -2.62 4.21
N LEU A 96 1.16 -2.83 4.51
CA LEU A 96 2.23 -2.50 3.58
C LEU A 96 2.05 -3.20 2.23
N LEU A 97 1.76 -4.51 2.26
CA LEU A 97 1.56 -5.29 1.03
C LEU A 97 0.21 -4.99 0.38
N LEU A 98 -0.83 -4.71 1.18
CA LEU A 98 -2.17 -4.44 0.66
C LEU A 98 -2.29 -3.06 0.01
N ASP A 99 -1.64 -2.03 0.56
CA ASP A 99 -1.58 -0.71 -0.08
C ASP A 99 -0.84 -0.80 -1.41
N MET A 100 0.27 -1.54 -1.46
CA MET A 100 0.98 -1.83 -2.72
C MET A 100 0.10 -2.57 -3.73
N GLN A 101 -0.65 -3.59 -3.29
CA GLN A 101 -1.56 -4.33 -4.16
C GLN A 101 -2.65 -3.41 -4.71
N ARG A 102 -3.28 -2.60 -3.84
CA ARG A 102 -4.31 -1.63 -4.23
C ARG A 102 -3.78 -0.68 -5.30
N ASP A 103 -2.61 -0.10 -5.07
CA ASP A 103 -2.02 0.87 -6.00
C ASP A 103 -1.71 0.21 -7.36
N TYR A 104 -1.17 -1.01 -7.35
CA TYR A 104 -0.94 -1.82 -8.56
C TYR A 104 -2.22 -2.15 -9.32
N ASP A 105 -3.27 -2.59 -8.61
CA ASP A 105 -4.55 -2.98 -9.18
C ASP A 105 -5.27 -1.78 -9.80
N VAL A 106 -5.31 -0.65 -9.08
CA VAL A 106 -5.91 0.60 -9.57
C VAL A 106 -5.17 1.09 -10.82
N TRP A 107 -3.84 1.09 -10.80
CA TRP A 107 -3.05 1.50 -11.97
C TRP A 107 -3.32 0.58 -13.16
N THR A 108 -3.29 -0.74 -12.95
CA THR A 108 -3.50 -1.73 -14.02
C THR A 108 -4.92 -1.64 -14.58
N ALA A 109 -5.94 -1.49 -13.73
CA ALA A 109 -7.31 -1.30 -14.14
C ALA A 109 -7.46 -0.02 -14.96
N ARG A 110 -6.94 1.11 -14.46
CA ARG A 110 -6.97 2.40 -15.15
C ARG A 110 -6.37 2.32 -16.55
N GLU A 111 -5.21 1.68 -16.70
CA GLU A 111 -4.57 1.56 -18.02
C GLU A 111 -5.41 0.70 -18.98
N LYS A 112 -6.11 -0.33 -18.49
CA LYS A 112 -6.99 -1.18 -19.31
C LYS A 112 -8.23 -0.44 -19.82
N ILE A 113 -8.85 0.39 -18.97
CA ILE A 113 -10.12 1.07 -19.29
C ILE A 113 -9.96 2.57 -19.55
N LYS A 114 -8.73 3.05 -19.81
CA LYS A 114 -8.42 4.48 -19.93
C LYS A 114 -9.34 5.23 -20.90
N GLY A 115 -9.55 4.68 -22.10
CA GLY A 115 -10.42 5.30 -23.11
C GLY A 115 -11.92 5.22 -22.80
N GLU A 116 -12.33 4.34 -21.89
CA GLU A 116 -13.71 4.29 -21.37
C GLU A 116 -13.90 5.32 -20.27
N LEU A 117 -12.91 5.45 -19.36
CA LEU A 117 -12.91 6.44 -18.28
C LEU A 117 -13.04 7.88 -18.82
N ASP A 118 -12.39 8.20 -19.94
CA ASP A 118 -12.45 9.55 -20.55
C ASP A 118 -13.86 9.92 -21.06
N LYS A 119 -14.76 8.95 -21.20
CA LYS A 119 -16.14 9.14 -21.66
C LYS A 119 -17.15 9.22 -20.52
N ILE A 120 -16.71 9.00 -19.28
CA ILE A 120 -17.60 9.03 -18.12
C ILE A 120 -17.79 10.49 -17.72
N GLU A 121 -19.02 10.97 -17.87
CA GLU A 121 -19.40 12.30 -17.40
C GLU A 121 -19.61 12.27 -15.87
N PRO A 122 -18.91 13.12 -15.10
CA PRO A 122 -19.07 13.16 -13.66
C PRO A 122 -20.45 13.70 -13.29
N VAL A 123 -21.09 13.07 -12.30
CA VAL A 123 -22.32 13.62 -11.72
C VAL A 123 -21.97 14.90 -10.97
N GLU A 124 -22.68 15.98 -11.30
CA GLU A 124 -22.67 17.21 -10.52
C GLU A 124 -23.53 16.99 -9.28
N TRP A 125 -22.90 16.97 -8.10
CA TRP A 125 -23.59 16.81 -6.83
C TRP A 125 -23.29 18.00 -5.93
N ASP A 126 -24.35 18.70 -5.51
CA ASP A 126 -24.28 19.78 -4.54
C ASP A 126 -24.14 19.20 -3.12
N ARG A 127 -23.01 19.50 -2.47
CA ARG A 127 -22.70 19.03 -1.13
C ARG A 127 -23.62 19.65 -0.06
N ASP A 128 -24.28 20.76 -0.37
CA ASP A 128 -25.09 21.52 0.58
C ASP A 128 -26.57 21.08 0.65
N GLU A 129 -27.04 20.23 -0.27
CA GLU A 129 -28.42 19.70 -0.28
C GLU A 129 -28.63 18.45 0.60
N VAL A 130 -27.58 17.82 1.15
CA VAL A 130 -27.72 16.68 2.06
C VAL A 130 -27.89 17.16 3.50
N LYS A 131 -29.00 17.84 3.74
CA LYS A 131 -29.64 17.98 5.05
C LYS A 131 -31.08 17.51 4.92
N GLY A 132 -31.30 16.24 5.22
CA GLY A 132 -32.58 15.64 5.57
C GLY A 132 -32.39 14.77 6.79
#